data_AF-A0A7X5RDM8-F1
#
_entry.id   AF-A0A7X5RDM8-F1
#
_cell.length_a   1.000
_cell.length_b   1.000
_cell.length_c   1.000
_cell.angle_alpha   90.00
_cell.angle_beta   90.00
_cell.angle_gamma   90.00
#
_symmetry.space_group_name_H-M   'P 1'
#
loop_
_entity.id
_entity.type
_entity.pdbx_description
1 polymer ?
#
loop_
_entity_poly.entity_id
_entity_poly.type
_entity_poly.pdbx_seq_one_letter_code
_entity_poly.pdbx_strand_id
1 'polypeptide(L)'
;MMTKQHLFNGYSVAKETLDLYLEMQNLNRAAIKYVAGIIKVGMNLADMKALCENYLLEHGADSFWYWDVGAFVFAGDETAVSVSGKDYKVTNRIIQENDIITIDLSPQKNNIWGGLCKNACI
;
A
#
# COMPACT_ATOMS: atom_id res chain seq x y z
N MET A 1 -51.88 -9.11 4.68
CA MET A 1 -50.57 -9.79 4.62
C MET A 1 -49.51 -8.71 4.62
N MET A 2 -48.75 -8.57 5.70
CA MET A 2 -47.81 -7.45 5.89
C MET A 2 -46.63 -7.55 4.93
N THR A 3 -46.43 -6.50 4.14
CA THR A 3 -45.18 -6.23 3.43
C THR A 3 -44.11 -5.89 4.47
N LYS A 4 -43.17 -6.82 4.71
CA LYS A 4 -41.95 -6.51 5.46
C LYS A 4 -41.09 -5.59 4.61
N GLN A 5 -41.20 -4.29 4.86
CA GLN A 5 -40.21 -3.32 4.44
C GLN A 5 -38.92 -3.64 5.21
N HIS A 6 -37.92 -4.21 4.52
CA HIS A 6 -36.57 -4.32 5.05
C HIS A 6 -35.98 -2.91 5.13
N LEU A 7 -36.21 -2.23 6.26
CA LEU A 7 -35.43 -1.06 6.64
C LEU A 7 -34.00 -1.52 6.92
N PHE A 8 -33.12 -1.35 5.93
CA PHE A 8 -31.68 -1.42 6.17
C PHE A 8 -31.31 -0.27 7.10
N ASN A 9 -30.85 -0.61 8.30
CA ASN A 9 -30.40 0.36 9.29
C ASN A 9 -29.07 0.97 8.81
N GLY A 10 -29.10 2.21 8.30
CA GLY A 10 -27.93 2.87 7.69
C GLY A 10 -26.68 2.93 8.58
N TYR A 11 -26.84 2.80 9.90
CA TYR A 11 -25.71 2.69 10.84
C TYR A 11 -24.88 1.40 10.66
N SER A 12 -25.51 0.24 10.37
CA SER A 12 -24.80 -1.03 10.17
C SER A 12 -23.93 -0.98 8.92
N VAL A 13 -24.49 -0.47 7.83
CA VAL A 13 -23.80 -0.34 6.53
C VAL A 13 -22.60 0.60 6.63
N ALA A 14 -22.74 1.72 7.36
CA ALA A 14 -21.64 2.65 7.59
C ALA A 14 -20.50 2.03 8.42
N LYS A 15 -20.84 1.22 9.43
CA LYS A 15 -19.85 0.51 10.23
C LYS A 15 -19.13 -0.57 9.43
N GLU A 16 -19.86 -1.40 8.69
CA GLU A 16 -19.28 -2.42 7.80
C GLU A 16 -18.34 -1.78 6.77
N THR A 17 -18.75 -0.66 6.18
CA THR A 17 -17.90 0.10 5.25
C THR A 17 -16.62 0.60 5.93
N LEU A 18 -16.73 1.17 7.13
CA LEU A 18 -15.58 1.63 7.90
C LEU A 18 -14.61 0.48 8.22
N ASP A 19 -15.14 -0.67 8.62
CA ASP A 19 -14.34 -1.85 8.96
C ASP A 19 -13.51 -2.32 7.74
N LEU A 20 -14.08 -2.31 6.53
CA LEU A 20 -13.35 -2.64 5.29
C LEU A 20 -12.20 -1.66 4.99
N TYR A 21 -12.41 -0.35 5.19
CA TYR A 21 -11.33 0.63 5.02
C TYR A 21 -10.24 0.44 6.08
N LEU A 22 -10.61 0.13 7.32
CA LEU A 22 -9.66 -0.15 8.40
C LEU A 22 -8.84 -1.40 8.12
N GLU A 23 -9.44 -2.45 7.52
CA GLU A 23 -8.71 -3.65 7.08
C GLU A 23 -7.60 -3.29 6.08
N MET A 24 -7.89 -2.52 5.04
CA MET A 24 -6.87 -2.12 4.05
C MET A 24 -5.79 -1.21 4.66
N GLN A 25 -6.15 -0.32 5.59
CA GLN A 25 -5.17 0.49 6.32
C GLN A 25 -4.31 -0.35 7.26
N ASN A 26 -4.87 -1.40 7.88
CA ASN A 26 -4.12 -2.34 8.72
C ASN A 26 -3.16 -3.18 7.87
N LEU A 27 -3.60 -3.63 6.68
CA LEU A 27 -2.76 -4.33 5.73
C LEU A 27 -1.53 -3.47 5.34
N ASN A 28 -1.73 -2.19 5.05
CA ASN A 28 -0.63 -1.26 4.83
C ASN A 28 0.34 -1.16 5.99
N ARG A 29 -0.17 -1.00 7.22
CA ARG A 29 0.68 -0.93 8.42
C ARG A 29 1.49 -2.21 8.61
N ALA A 30 0.88 -3.36 8.35
CA ALA A 30 1.56 -4.66 8.43
C ALA A 30 2.65 -4.79 7.36
N ALA A 31 2.37 -4.40 6.12
CA ALA A 31 3.34 -4.41 5.02
C ALA A 31 4.54 -3.50 5.31
N ILE A 32 4.32 -2.26 5.76
CA ILE A 32 5.42 -1.36 6.15
C ILE A 32 6.25 -1.96 7.28
N LYS A 33 5.60 -2.56 8.30
CA LYS A 33 6.32 -3.20 9.42
C LYS A 33 7.14 -4.39 8.95
N TYR A 34 6.62 -5.19 8.02
CA TYR A 34 7.33 -6.30 7.40
C TYR A 34 8.57 -5.81 6.64
N VAL A 35 8.40 -4.84 5.73
CA VAL A 35 9.49 -4.33 4.89
C VAL A 35 10.56 -3.64 5.74
N ALA A 36 10.18 -2.86 6.75
CA ALA A 36 11.12 -2.22 7.67
C ALA A 36 12.01 -3.23 8.43
N GLY A 37 11.56 -4.47 8.61
CA GLY A 37 12.34 -5.53 9.25
C GLY A 37 13.35 -6.24 8.34
N ILE A 38 13.28 -6.03 7.03
CA ILE A 38 14.12 -6.73 6.03
C ILE A 38 14.99 -5.78 5.20
N ILE A 39 14.62 -4.50 5.15
CA ILE A 39 15.29 -3.49 4.35
C ILE A 39 16.75 -3.31 4.79
N LYS A 40 17.66 -3.21 3.81
CA LYS A 40 19.10 -3.06 4.06
C LYS A 40 19.84 -2.52 2.85
N VAL A 41 21.03 -1.96 3.11
CA VAL A 41 22.00 -1.57 2.07
C VAL A 41 22.26 -2.74 1.12
N GLY A 42 22.35 -2.45 -0.18
CA GLY A 42 22.59 -3.45 -1.22
C GLY A 42 21.33 -4.08 -1.83
N MET A 43 20.13 -3.80 -1.29
CA MET A 43 18.88 -4.23 -1.94
C MET A 43 18.54 -3.38 -3.17
N ASN A 44 17.95 -4.01 -4.19
CA ASN A 44 17.43 -3.31 -5.36
C ASN A 44 16.00 -2.79 -5.08
N LEU A 45 15.67 -1.59 -5.56
CA LEU A 45 14.33 -1.03 -5.37
C LEU A 45 13.23 -1.83 -6.10
N ALA A 46 13.54 -2.45 -7.24
CA ALA A 46 12.61 -3.35 -7.94
C ALA A 46 12.28 -4.59 -7.09
N ASP A 47 13.27 -5.17 -6.41
CA ASP A 47 13.05 -6.28 -5.49
C ASP A 47 12.20 -5.84 -4.28
N MET A 48 12.48 -4.65 -3.73
CA MET A 48 11.67 -4.07 -2.66
C MET A 48 10.22 -3.86 -3.09
N LYS A 49 9.99 -3.32 -4.29
CA LYS A 49 8.65 -3.15 -4.85
C LYS A 49 7.93 -4.49 -4.93
N ALA A 50 8.58 -5.52 -5.49
CA ALA A 50 8.01 -6.85 -5.59
C ALA A 50 7.68 -7.46 -4.21
N LEU A 51 8.55 -7.27 -3.21
CA LEU A 51 8.30 -7.72 -1.83
C LEU A 51 7.06 -7.04 -1.22
N CYS A 52 6.88 -5.75 -1.45
CA CYS A 52 5.69 -5.03 -0.99
C CYS A 52 4.43 -5.56 -1.68
N GLU A 53 4.43 -5.65 -3.01
CA GLU A 53 3.26 -6.07 -3.79
C GLU A 53 2.86 -7.51 -3.49
N ASN A 54 3.83 -8.42 -3.42
CA ASN A 54 3.58 -9.82 -3.06
C ASN A 54 2.99 -9.92 -1.65
N TYR A 55 3.55 -9.19 -0.67
CA TYR A 55 3.02 -9.18 0.68
C TYR A 55 1.56 -8.71 0.71
N LEU A 56 1.24 -7.61 0.02
CA LEU A 56 -0.12 -7.09 -0.05
C LEU A 56 -1.11 -8.10 -0.64
N LEU A 57 -0.74 -8.73 -1.76
CA LEU A 57 -1.58 -9.73 -2.44
C LEU A 57 -1.78 -10.99 -1.60
N GLU A 58 -0.71 -11.52 -1.01
CA GLU A 58 -0.76 -12.73 -0.15
C GLU A 58 -1.59 -12.51 1.12
N HIS A 59 -1.70 -11.27 1.59
CA HIS A 59 -2.35 -10.92 2.86
C HIS A 59 -3.70 -10.22 2.70
N GLY A 60 -4.25 -10.18 1.48
CA GLY A 60 -5.68 -9.94 1.27
C GLY A 60 -6.05 -8.83 0.30
N ALA A 61 -5.08 -8.11 -0.28
CA ALA A 61 -5.36 -7.27 -1.44
C ALA A 61 -5.66 -8.15 -2.67
N ASP A 62 -6.51 -7.67 -3.57
CA ASP A 62 -6.79 -8.31 -4.86
C ASP A 62 -6.28 -7.50 -6.05
N SER A 63 -5.93 -6.23 -5.83
CA SER A 63 -5.55 -5.27 -6.86
C SER A 63 -4.88 -4.04 -6.22
N PHE A 64 -4.46 -3.10 -7.05
CA PHE A 64 -3.87 -1.83 -6.62
C PHE A 64 -4.61 -0.65 -7.22
N TRP A 65 -5.08 0.27 -6.37
CA TRP A 65 -6.05 1.29 -6.81
C TRP A 65 -5.43 2.39 -7.68
N TYR A 66 -4.13 2.67 -7.51
CA TYR A 66 -3.47 3.79 -8.17
C TYR A 66 -2.69 3.30 -9.39
N TRP A 67 -3.38 3.26 -10.55
CA TRP A 67 -2.81 2.84 -11.84
C TRP A 67 -2.20 1.43 -11.83
N ASP A 68 -2.74 0.54 -11.01
CA ASP A 68 -2.21 -0.83 -10.82
C ASP A 68 -0.77 -0.88 -10.30
N VAL A 69 -0.31 0.20 -9.65
CA VAL A 69 1.00 0.27 -9.00
C VAL A 69 0.80 0.05 -7.50
N GLY A 70 1.17 -1.12 -6.99
CA GLY A 70 0.95 -1.50 -5.58
C GLY A 70 1.92 -0.90 -4.57
N ALA A 71 3.13 -0.58 -5.02
CA ALA A 71 4.14 0.12 -4.23
C ALA A 71 4.94 1.12 -5.06
N PHE A 72 5.05 2.34 -4.55
CA PHE A 72 6.05 3.31 -4.95
C PHE A 72 7.23 3.18 -4.00
N VAL A 73 8.40 2.94 -4.57
CA VAL A 73 9.65 2.84 -3.83
C VAL A 73 10.63 3.82 -4.46
N PHE A 74 11.22 4.66 -3.60
CA PHE A 74 12.22 5.66 -3.96
C PHE A 74 13.36 5.65 -2.95
N ALA A 75 14.57 5.95 -3.39
CA ALA A 75 15.74 6.09 -2.52
C ALA A 75 16.60 7.31 -2.83
N GLY A 76 17.18 7.91 -1.79
CA GLY A 76 18.07 9.06 -1.91
C GLY A 76 17.37 10.26 -2.55
N ASP A 77 17.95 10.80 -3.63
CA ASP A 77 17.42 11.94 -4.39
C ASP A 77 16.07 11.66 -5.08
N GLU A 78 15.75 10.39 -5.36
CA GLU A 78 14.44 10.01 -5.88
C GLU A 78 13.30 10.29 -4.87
N THR A 79 13.59 10.43 -3.58
CA THR A 79 12.56 10.75 -2.57
C THR A 79 12.03 12.19 -2.67
N ALA A 80 12.71 13.07 -3.40
CA ALA A 80 12.33 14.46 -3.57
C ALA A 80 11.37 14.69 -4.76
N VAL A 81 11.12 13.66 -5.59
CA VAL A 81 10.25 13.79 -6.76
C VAL A 81 8.82 13.36 -6.47
N SER A 82 7.86 14.04 -7.09
CA SER A 82 6.46 13.63 -7.12
C SER A 82 6.14 13.07 -8.50
N VAL A 83 5.80 11.78 -8.56
CA VAL A 83 5.56 11.06 -9.82
C VAL A 83 4.13 10.50 -9.81
N SER A 84 3.39 10.73 -10.89
CA SER A 84 2.08 10.13 -11.10
C SER A 84 2.20 8.62 -11.28
N GLY A 85 1.28 7.84 -10.71
CA GLY A 85 1.26 6.38 -10.91
C GLY A 85 1.17 5.94 -12.36
N LYS A 86 0.56 6.78 -13.22
CA LYS A 86 0.49 6.54 -14.66
C LYS A 86 1.88 6.45 -15.32
N ASP A 87 2.83 7.24 -14.81
CA ASP A 87 4.17 7.38 -15.38
C ASP A 87 5.25 6.72 -14.50
N TYR A 88 4.85 6.19 -13.34
CA TYR A 88 5.76 5.61 -12.37
C TYR A 88 6.42 4.33 -12.90
N LYS A 89 7.74 4.28 -12.76
CA LYS A 89 8.54 3.08 -12.99
C LYS A 89 9.59 3.02 -11.88
N VAL A 90 9.67 1.88 -11.21
CA VAL A 90 10.74 1.64 -10.24
C VAL A 90 12.08 1.62 -10.97
N THR A 91 13.10 2.24 -10.37
CA THR A 91 14.45 2.20 -10.91
C THR A 91 15.17 0.94 -10.43
N ASN A 92 16.22 0.54 -11.15
CA ASN A 92 17.11 -0.55 -10.70
C ASN A 92 18.16 -0.05 -9.70
N ARG A 93 17.87 1.03 -8.96
CA ARG A 93 18.78 1.59 -7.96
C ARG A 93 19.03 0.58 -6.85
N ILE A 94 20.26 0.57 -6.38
CA ILE A 94 20.68 -0.20 -5.21
C ILE A 94 20.74 0.76 -4.02
N ILE A 95 20.10 0.39 -2.90
CA ILE A 95 20.13 1.15 -1.65
C ILE A 95 21.57 1.33 -1.18
N GLN A 96 21.94 2.59 -0.93
CA GLN A 96 23.22 2.96 -0.33
C GLN A 96 23.07 3.26 1.16
N GLU A 97 24.20 3.32 1.86
CA GLU A 97 24.24 3.77 3.25
C GLU A 97 23.80 5.24 3.36
N ASN A 98 22.96 5.56 4.34
CA ASN A 98 22.34 6.88 4.55
C ASN A 98 21.31 7.30 3.50
N ASP A 99 20.86 6.39 2.62
CA ASP A 99 19.72 6.68 1.74
C ASP A 99 18.46 6.83 2.61
N ILE A 100 17.72 7.93 2.38
CA ILE A 100 16.32 8.01 2.79
C ILE A 100 15.53 7.17 1.79
N ILE A 101 14.65 6.31 2.30
CA ILE A 101 13.75 5.47 1.51
C ILE A 101 12.31 5.92 1.75
N THR A 102 11.58 6.10 0.65
CA THR A 102 10.14 6.35 0.68
C THR A 102 9.42 5.12 0.14
N ILE A 103 8.41 4.64 0.88
CA ILE A 103 7.51 3.57 0.46
C ILE A 103 6.07 4.08 0.58
N ASP A 104 5.35 4.11 -0.55
CA ASP A 104 3.92 4.42 -0.61
C ASP A 104 3.15 3.23 -1.17
N LEU A 105 2.16 2.76 -0.42
CA LEU A 105 1.43 1.53 -0.70
C LEU A 105 -0.04 1.83 -1.05
N SER A 106 -0.56 1.09 -2.01
CA SER A 106 -1.89 1.31 -2.60
C SER A 106 -2.76 0.04 -2.69
N PRO A 107 -2.82 -0.83 -1.66
CA PRO A 107 -3.65 -2.02 -1.71
C PRO A 107 -5.12 -1.69 -1.89
N GLN A 108 -5.79 -2.55 -2.64
CA GLN A 108 -7.22 -2.55 -2.85
C GLN A 108 -7.78 -3.95 -2.65
N LYS A 109 -9.01 -4.02 -2.13
CA LYS A 109 -9.83 -5.22 -2.15
C LYS A 109 -11.28 -4.85 -2.44
N ASN A 110 -11.90 -5.47 -3.44
CA ASN A 110 -13.30 -5.21 -3.81
C ASN A 110 -13.63 -3.71 -3.98
N ASN A 111 -12.74 -2.93 -4.61
CA ASN A 111 -12.83 -1.47 -4.76
C ASN A 111 -12.76 -0.66 -3.46
N ILE A 112 -12.38 -1.26 -2.34
CA ILE A 112 -12.03 -0.56 -1.10
C ILE A 112 -10.52 -0.42 -1.05
N TRP A 113 -10.03 0.82 -0.97
CA TRP A 113 -8.60 1.11 -0.88
C TRP A 113 -8.20 1.52 0.53
N GLY A 114 -6.95 1.20 0.89
CA GLY A 114 -6.27 1.82 2.01
C GLY A 114 -4.97 2.39 1.48
N GLY A 115 -4.73 3.69 1.60
CA GLY A 115 -3.45 4.31 1.25
C GLY A 115 -2.61 4.57 2.51
N LEU A 116 -1.29 4.36 2.43
CA LEU A 116 -0.36 4.78 3.48
C LEU A 116 1.04 5.00 2.89
N CYS A 117 1.56 6.22 3.07
CA CYS A 117 2.93 6.59 2.74
C CYS A 117 3.80 6.69 4.00
N LYS A 118 5.01 6.11 3.98
CA LYS A 118 5.99 6.16 5.07
C LYS A 118 7.42 6.34 4.54
N ASN A 119 8.22 7.08 5.31
CA ASN A 119 9.64 7.33 5.02
C ASN A 119 10.49 6.67 6.11
N ALA A 120 11.64 6.11 5.73
CA ALA A 120 12.65 5.55 6.63
C ALA A 120 14.06 5.98 6.20
N CYS A 121 15.01 6.04 7.13
CA CYS A 121 16.42 6.29 6.85
C CYS A 121 17.19 4.99 7.16
N ILE A 122 18.04 4.54 6.24
CA ILE A 122 18.89 3.35 6.41
C ILE A 122 20.33 3.75 6.68
#